data_AF-A0A1F4KLJ7-F1
#
_entry.id   AF-A0A1F4KLJ7-F1
#
_cell.length_a   1.000
_cell.length_b   1.000
_cell.length_c   1.000
_cell.angle_alpha   90.00
_cell.angle_beta   90.00
_cell.angle_gamma   90.00
#
_symmetry.space_group_name_H-M   'P 1'
#
loop_
_entity.id
_entity.type
_entity.pdbx_description
1 polymer ?
#
loop_
_entity_poly.entity_id
_entity_poly.type
_entity_poly.pdbx_seq_one_letter_code
_entity_poly.pdbx_strand_id
1 'polypeptide(L)'
;MNRLVLAVAVAALLSACGSAIKLDNVPVEDKAGAAVSTPSSTTDGGKADSSAVGKGGGTGVDLGQDGKDSALQATSRIVYFDYDSFVIRPEFQSVIEAHARFIKSDKARKVAIEGHTDERGGREYNLALGQKRAEAVRRALGLLGVAESQMEAVSFGKEKPAVLGGTEAAMEKNRRAEISYR
;
A
#
# COMPACT_ATOMS: atom_id res chain seq x y z
N MET A 1 -20.75 40.78 -47.37
CA MET A 1 -19.39 41.14 -46.89
C MET A 1 -19.26 41.19 -45.36
N ASN A 2 -20.35 41.21 -44.57
CA ASN A 2 -20.26 41.27 -43.09
C ASN A 2 -20.08 39.92 -42.36
N ARG A 3 -20.13 38.77 -43.05
CA ARG A 3 -19.96 37.44 -42.41
C ARG A 3 -18.53 36.92 -42.44
N LEU A 4 -17.67 37.51 -43.27
CA LEU A 4 -16.26 37.14 -43.42
C LEU A 4 -15.34 37.88 -42.44
N VAL A 5 -15.76 39.05 -41.94
CA VAL A 5 -15.02 39.81 -40.92
C VAL A 5 -15.18 39.18 -39.53
N LEU A 6 -16.28 38.47 -39.27
CA LEU A 6 -16.51 37.80 -37.98
C LEU A 6 -15.67 36.53 -37.78
N ALA A 7 -15.21 35.90 -38.87
CA ALA A 7 -14.46 34.64 -38.81
C ALA A 7 -12.96 34.82 -38.49
N VAL A 8 -12.39 36.01 -38.73
CA VAL A 8 -10.98 36.30 -38.47
C VAL A 8 -10.74 36.73 -37.01
N ALA A 9 -11.77 37.20 -36.31
CA ALA A 9 -11.67 37.67 -34.93
C ALA A 9 -11.62 36.55 -33.87
N VAL A 10 -11.93 35.29 -34.22
CA VAL A 10 -11.97 34.16 -33.27
C VAL A 10 -10.63 33.43 -33.16
N ALA A 11 -9.71 33.62 -34.12
CA ALA A 11 -8.42 32.95 -34.14
C ALA A 11 -7.33 33.61 -33.26
N ALA A 12 -7.62 34.76 -32.64
CA ALA A 12 -6.64 35.56 -31.89
C ALA A 12 -6.73 35.45 -30.35
N LEU A 13 -7.56 34.56 -29.81
CA LEU A 13 -7.84 34.48 -28.35
C LEU A 13 -7.34 33.19 -27.67
N LEU A 14 -6.42 32.44 -28.29
CA LEU A 14 -5.90 31.18 -27.75
C LEU A 14 -4.44 31.21 -27.26
N SER A 15 -3.87 32.41 -27.06
CA SER A 15 -2.50 32.54 -26.58
C SER A 15 -2.42 33.51 -25.39
N ALA A 16 -2.76 33.01 -24.19
CA ALA A 16 -2.29 33.56 -22.92
C ALA A 16 -2.86 32.76 -21.75
N CYS A 17 -2.09 31.79 -21.25
CA CYS A 17 -2.05 31.37 -19.83
C CYS A 17 -0.92 30.35 -19.66
N GLY A 18 0.32 30.79 -19.87
CA GLY A 18 1.52 30.10 -19.40
C GLY A 18 2.02 30.83 -18.15
N SER A 19 1.67 30.35 -16.96
CA SER A 19 2.25 30.86 -15.71
C SER A 19 3.61 30.21 -15.48
N ALA A 20 4.67 30.96 -15.77
CA ALA A 20 6.03 30.61 -15.41
C ALA A 20 6.18 30.67 -13.87
N ILE A 21 6.24 29.51 -13.22
CA ILE A 21 6.57 29.42 -11.79
C ILE A 21 8.08 29.67 -11.65
N LYS A 22 8.43 30.77 -10.97
CA LYS A 22 9.79 31.02 -10.49
C LYS A 22 10.07 30.05 -9.35
N LEU A 23 11.02 29.15 -9.56
CA LEU A 23 11.61 28.30 -8.54
C LEU A 23 12.79 29.07 -7.93
N ASP A 24 12.51 29.92 -6.94
CA ASP A 24 13.55 30.52 -6.12
C ASP A 24 13.46 30.00 -4.68
N ASN A 25 14.46 29.18 -4.36
CA ASN A 25 15.19 29.07 -3.10
C ASN A 25 14.37 28.85 -1.80
N VAL A 26 14.21 27.58 -1.41
CA VAL A 26 13.92 27.20 -0.02
C VAL A 26 15.27 27.06 0.70
N PRO A 27 15.53 27.80 1.79
CA PRO A 27 16.68 27.54 2.64
C PRO A 27 16.56 26.14 3.24
N VAL A 28 17.52 25.27 2.94
CA VAL A 28 17.68 23.98 3.61
C VAL A 28 18.39 24.25 4.93
N GLU A 29 17.64 24.20 6.03
CA GLU A 29 18.23 24.18 7.37
C GLU A 29 18.65 22.73 7.70
N ASP A 30 19.95 22.49 7.62
CA ASP A 30 20.61 21.29 8.13
C ASP A 30 20.50 21.24 9.67
N LYS A 31 19.61 20.39 10.19
CA LYS A 31 19.66 19.99 11.60
C LYS A 31 20.44 18.68 11.73
N ALA A 32 21.76 18.83 11.79
CA ALA A 32 22.68 17.77 12.14
C ALA A 32 22.31 17.14 13.51
N GLY A 33 22.30 15.81 13.52
CA GLY A 33 21.95 15.00 14.68
C GLY A 33 22.97 15.10 15.82
N ALA A 34 22.46 15.07 17.05
CA ALA A 34 23.25 14.90 18.26
C ALA A 34 22.91 13.55 18.91
N ALA A 35 23.89 12.65 18.80
CA ALA A 35 24.32 11.62 19.73
C ALA A 35 23.29 10.93 20.65
N VAL A 36 23.05 9.67 20.29
CA VAL A 36 22.64 8.57 21.19
C VAL A 36 23.59 8.48 22.38
N SER A 37 23.05 8.40 23.59
CA SER A 37 23.75 7.92 24.79
C SER A 37 22.97 6.75 25.37
N THR A 38 23.56 5.57 25.25
CA THR A 38 23.21 4.34 25.99
C THR A 38 23.62 4.48 27.46
N PRO A 39 22.86 3.86 28.37
CA PRO A 39 23.51 3.08 29.42
C PRO A 39 22.95 1.65 29.49
N SER A 40 23.89 0.71 29.51
CA SER A 40 23.70 -0.68 29.94
C SER A 40 23.48 -0.74 31.45
N SER A 41 22.60 -1.64 31.89
CA SER A 41 22.64 -2.18 33.26
C SER A 41 22.23 -3.65 33.26
N THR A 42 23.17 -4.47 33.74
CA THR A 42 23.11 -5.92 33.99
C THR A 42 22.37 -6.26 35.29
N THR A 43 22.01 -7.55 35.44
CA THR A 43 21.58 -8.33 36.65
C THR A 43 20.05 -8.42 36.75
N ASP A 44 19.39 -9.57 36.98
CA ASP A 44 19.70 -10.75 37.80
C ASP A 44 18.87 -11.99 37.38
N GLY A 45 19.29 -13.19 37.77
CA GLY A 45 18.60 -14.46 37.53
C GLY A 45 17.53 -14.80 38.58
N GLY A 46 16.45 -15.46 38.14
CA GLY A 46 15.41 -16.03 38.98
C GLY A 46 14.68 -17.18 38.29
N LYS A 47 14.55 -18.30 38.98
CA LYS A 47 14.20 -19.66 38.53
C LYS A 47 12.71 -20.00 38.77
N ALA A 48 12.24 -21.03 38.05
CA ALA A 48 11.02 -21.86 38.26
C ALA A 48 9.72 -21.30 37.63
N ASP A 49 8.76 -22.08 37.12
CA ASP A 49 8.47 -23.52 37.18
C ASP A 49 7.57 -23.91 35.99
N SER A 50 7.50 -25.21 35.73
CA SER A 50 6.85 -25.85 34.58
C SER A 50 5.35 -26.11 34.79
N SER A 51 4.65 -26.27 33.65
CA SER A 51 3.51 -27.18 33.47
C SER A 51 2.26 -27.02 34.34
N ALA A 52 1.22 -26.44 33.74
CA ALA A 52 -0.16 -26.80 34.02
C ALA A 52 -0.88 -27.17 32.72
N VAL A 53 -1.10 -28.47 32.56
CA VAL A 53 -1.98 -29.10 31.57
C VAL A 53 -3.41 -29.10 32.13
N GLY A 54 -4.37 -28.61 31.34
CA GLY A 54 -5.82 -28.76 31.56
C GLY A 54 -6.59 -28.06 30.44
N LYS A 55 -7.01 -28.75 29.37
CA LYS A 55 -8.21 -29.61 29.21
C LYS A 55 -9.45 -28.82 28.79
N GLY A 56 -10.06 -29.25 27.68
CA GLY A 56 -11.41 -28.87 27.22
C GLY A 56 -11.33 -27.88 26.06
N GLY A 57 -11.72 -28.21 24.84
CA GLY A 57 -12.93 -28.94 24.47
C GLY A 57 -13.91 -27.92 23.90
N GLY A 58 -14.00 -27.85 22.57
CA GLY A 58 -14.92 -26.95 21.87
C GLY A 58 -14.26 -26.28 20.67
N THR A 59 -14.02 -27.04 19.59
CA THR A 59 -14.06 -26.47 18.24
C THR A 59 -15.49 -26.01 17.98
N GLY A 60 -15.84 -24.86 18.54
CA GLY A 60 -16.94 -24.04 18.06
C GLY A 60 -16.48 -23.41 16.77
N VAL A 61 -16.56 -24.18 15.67
CA VAL A 61 -16.66 -23.57 14.35
C VAL A 61 -18.04 -22.92 14.30
N ASP A 62 -18.09 -21.65 14.66
CA ASP A 62 -19.26 -20.81 14.42
C ASP A 62 -19.44 -20.69 12.90
N LEU A 63 -20.22 -21.61 12.33
CA LEU A 63 -20.65 -21.66 10.93
C LEU A 63 -21.74 -20.61 10.71
N GLY A 64 -21.39 -19.37 11.00
CA GLY A 64 -22.30 -18.27 11.22
C GLY A 64 -22.12 -17.08 10.29
N GLN A 65 -21.28 -17.12 9.24
CA GLN A 65 -21.12 -16.02 8.27
C GLN A 65 -20.80 -16.50 6.82
N ASP A 66 -21.14 -17.74 6.49
CA ASP A 66 -20.30 -18.56 5.59
C ASP A 66 -20.45 -18.34 4.08
N GLY A 67 -21.44 -17.58 3.61
CA GLY A 67 -21.65 -17.44 2.15
C GLY A 67 -20.73 -16.41 1.49
N LYS A 68 -20.59 -15.23 2.10
CA LYS A 68 -19.84 -14.10 1.51
C LYS A 68 -18.36 -14.16 1.85
N ASP A 69 -18.04 -14.71 3.02
CA ASP A 69 -16.68 -14.81 3.52
C ASP A 69 -15.91 -15.92 2.81
N SER A 70 -16.56 -17.05 2.50
CA SER A 70 -15.97 -18.15 1.73
C SER A 70 -15.56 -17.74 0.32
N ALA A 71 -16.39 -16.93 -0.37
CA ALA A 71 -16.06 -16.42 -1.70
C ALA A 71 -14.85 -15.47 -1.69
N LEU A 72 -14.68 -14.68 -0.63
CA LEU A 72 -13.48 -13.86 -0.47
C LEU A 72 -12.26 -14.67 -0.06
N GLN A 73 -12.42 -15.75 0.72
CA GLN A 73 -11.30 -16.63 1.06
C GLN A 73 -10.66 -17.26 -0.19
N ALA A 74 -11.44 -17.49 -1.25
CA ALA A 74 -10.94 -17.94 -2.54
C ALA A 74 -10.34 -16.81 -3.41
N THR A 75 -10.56 -15.54 -3.06
CA THR A 75 -10.04 -14.39 -3.81
C THR A 75 -8.60 -14.09 -3.38
N SER A 76 -7.70 -13.94 -4.36
CA SER A 76 -6.32 -13.53 -4.10
C SER A 76 -6.27 -12.19 -3.36
N ARG A 77 -5.39 -12.07 -2.37
CA ARG A 77 -5.14 -10.81 -1.63
C ARG A 77 -3.97 -10.00 -2.19
N ILE A 78 -3.39 -10.46 -3.30
CA ILE A 78 -2.15 -9.94 -3.85
C ILE A 78 -2.42 -9.22 -5.18
N VAL A 79 -1.87 -8.02 -5.30
CA VAL A 79 -1.80 -7.23 -6.54
C VAL A 79 -0.34 -7.18 -6.97
N TYR A 80 -0.02 -7.68 -8.17
CA TYR A 80 1.34 -7.63 -8.71
C TYR A 80 1.57 -6.40 -9.58
N PHE A 81 2.83 -5.99 -9.67
CA PHE A 81 3.25 -4.82 -10.43
C PHE A 81 4.39 -5.14 -11.39
N ASP A 82 4.43 -4.39 -12.48
CA ASP A 82 5.55 -4.41 -13.39
C ASP A 82 6.82 -3.83 -12.74
N TYR A 83 7.96 -4.08 -13.38
CA TYR A 83 9.21 -3.46 -12.98
C TYR A 83 9.06 -1.93 -12.95
N ASP A 84 9.59 -1.34 -11.89
CA ASP A 84 9.60 0.11 -11.65
C ASP A 84 8.23 0.80 -11.71
N SER A 85 7.14 0.06 -11.49
CA SER A 85 5.78 0.56 -11.61
C SER A 85 4.99 0.43 -10.30
N PHE A 86 4.07 1.37 -10.10
CA PHE A 86 3.00 1.32 -9.11
C PHE A 86 1.61 1.37 -9.77
N VAL A 87 1.54 1.20 -11.09
CA VAL A 87 0.28 1.18 -11.84
C VAL A 87 -0.40 -0.16 -11.61
N ILE A 88 -1.65 -0.12 -11.17
CA ILE A 88 -2.48 -1.31 -11.01
C ILE A 88 -2.93 -1.78 -12.39
N ARG A 89 -2.57 -3.01 -12.75
CA ARG A 89 -2.97 -3.57 -14.04
C ARG A 89 -4.45 -3.96 -14.05
N PRO A 90 -5.14 -3.91 -15.20
CA PRO A 90 -6.59 -4.16 -15.28
C PRO A 90 -7.03 -5.52 -14.73
N GLU A 91 -6.20 -6.56 -14.81
CA GLU A 91 -6.57 -7.88 -14.31
C GLU A 91 -6.80 -7.93 -12.79
N PHE A 92 -6.26 -6.96 -12.03
CA PHE A 92 -6.44 -6.89 -10.57
C PHE A 92 -7.66 -6.08 -10.15
N GLN A 93 -8.40 -5.47 -11.08
CA GLN A 93 -9.59 -4.66 -10.73
C GLN A 93 -10.66 -5.50 -10.03
N SER A 94 -10.92 -6.72 -10.51
CA SER A 94 -11.91 -7.62 -9.91
C SER A 94 -11.55 -8.04 -8.48
N VAL A 95 -10.25 -8.23 -8.21
CA VAL A 95 -9.72 -8.51 -6.87
C VAL A 95 -9.99 -7.31 -5.96
N ILE A 96 -9.60 -6.10 -6.38
CA ILE A 96 -9.79 -4.88 -5.60
C ILE A 96 -11.28 -4.63 -5.32
N GLU A 97 -12.15 -4.84 -6.31
CA GLU A 97 -13.59 -4.71 -6.16
C GLU A 97 -14.19 -5.71 -5.16
N ALA A 98 -13.76 -6.97 -5.21
CA ALA A 98 -14.20 -7.99 -4.26
C ALA A 98 -13.81 -7.60 -2.82
N HIS A 99 -12.56 -7.18 -2.63
CA HIS A 99 -12.07 -6.70 -1.34
C HIS A 99 -12.78 -5.43 -0.88
N ALA A 100 -13.04 -4.46 -1.77
CA ALA A 100 -13.78 -3.25 -1.43
C ALA A 100 -15.19 -3.57 -0.92
N ARG A 101 -15.93 -4.46 -1.61
CA ARG A 101 -17.26 -4.90 -1.15
C ARG A 101 -17.20 -5.56 0.22
N PHE A 102 -16.20 -6.39 0.45
CA PHE A 102 -16.02 -7.07 1.72
C PHE A 102 -15.63 -6.11 2.85
N ILE A 103 -14.71 -5.17 2.64
CA ILE A 103 -14.32 -4.21 3.69
C ILE A 103 -15.52 -3.32 4.05
N LYS A 104 -16.31 -2.89 3.07
CA LYS A 104 -17.49 -2.05 3.30
C LYS A 104 -18.64 -2.76 4.01
N SER A 105 -18.73 -4.08 3.95
CA SER A 105 -19.84 -4.81 4.58
C SER A 105 -19.78 -4.76 6.10
N ASP A 106 -18.61 -4.42 6.66
CA ASP A 106 -18.40 -4.30 8.09
C ASP A 106 -17.51 -3.10 8.41
N LYS A 107 -18.08 -2.07 9.06
CA LYS A 107 -17.37 -0.83 9.41
C LYS A 107 -16.26 -1.04 10.46
N ALA A 108 -16.33 -2.11 11.25
CA ALA A 108 -15.30 -2.44 12.23
C ALA A 108 -14.05 -3.01 11.57
N ARG A 109 -14.19 -3.61 10.38
CA ARG A 109 -13.10 -4.26 9.64
C ARG A 109 -12.01 -3.27 9.27
N LYS A 110 -10.76 -3.61 9.61
CA LYS A 110 -9.57 -2.84 9.27
C LYS A 110 -8.65 -3.65 8.36
N VAL A 111 -7.97 -2.96 7.46
CA VAL A 111 -6.98 -3.55 6.57
C VAL A 111 -5.71 -2.72 6.53
N ALA A 112 -4.57 -3.40 6.48
CA ALA A 112 -3.31 -2.84 6.05
C ALA A 112 -3.03 -3.29 4.61
N ILE A 113 -2.67 -2.34 3.76
CA ILE A 113 -2.16 -2.59 2.42
C ILE A 113 -0.64 -2.51 2.52
N GLU A 114 0.01 -3.65 2.34
CA GLU A 114 1.46 -3.81 2.54
C GLU A 114 2.16 -3.83 1.18
N GLY A 115 2.98 -2.82 0.90
CA GLY A 115 3.67 -2.65 -0.38
C GLY A 115 5.11 -3.15 -0.36
N HIS A 116 5.46 -3.97 -1.34
CA HIS A 116 6.74 -4.65 -1.47
C HIS A 116 7.40 -4.38 -2.83
N THR A 117 8.71 -4.60 -2.89
CA THR A 117 9.53 -4.48 -4.09
C THR A 117 10.45 -5.67 -4.26
N ASP A 118 11.03 -5.80 -5.45
CA ASP A 118 12.19 -6.67 -5.64
C ASP A 118 13.47 -6.04 -5.06
N GLU A 119 14.58 -6.76 -5.13
CA GLU A 119 15.83 -6.37 -4.48
C GLU A 119 16.61 -5.25 -5.19
N ARG A 120 16.25 -4.94 -6.44
CA ARG A 120 16.99 -3.99 -7.29
C ARG A 120 16.81 -2.56 -6.78
N GLY A 121 17.90 -1.79 -6.75
CA GLY A 121 17.91 -0.40 -6.29
C GLY A 121 18.15 -0.23 -4.77
N GLY A 122 18.23 1.02 -4.33
CA GLY A 122 18.50 1.38 -2.93
C GLY A 122 17.35 1.01 -1.98
N ARG A 123 17.61 0.96 -0.67
CA ARG A 123 16.56 0.65 0.33
C ARG A 123 15.50 1.74 0.37
N GLU A 124 15.94 3.00 0.41
CA GLU A 124 15.11 4.20 0.52
C GLU A 124 14.24 4.35 -0.72
N TYR A 125 14.82 4.07 -1.89
CA TYR A 125 14.09 4.00 -3.16
C TYR A 125 12.96 2.98 -3.12
N ASN A 126 13.28 1.75 -2.70
CA ASN A 126 12.32 0.66 -2.63
C ASN A 126 11.25 0.88 -1.57
N LEU A 127 11.59 1.51 -0.45
CA LEU A 127 10.62 1.92 0.56
C LEU A 127 9.62 2.93 -0.02
N ALA A 128 10.09 3.92 -0.77
CA ALA A 128 9.22 4.88 -1.45
C ALA A 128 8.36 4.23 -2.54
N LEU A 129 8.91 3.34 -3.36
CA LEU A 129 8.17 2.63 -4.41
C LEU A 129 7.12 1.67 -3.82
N GLY A 130 7.48 0.92 -2.79
CA GLY A 130 6.53 0.08 -2.07
C GLY A 130 5.40 0.91 -1.45
N GLN A 131 5.70 2.09 -0.90
CA GLN A 131 4.66 2.98 -0.38
C GLN A 131 3.70 3.44 -1.48
N LYS A 132 4.23 3.85 -2.64
CA LYS A 132 3.40 4.22 -3.80
C LYS A 132 2.48 3.09 -4.26
N ARG A 133 2.95 1.85 -4.24
CA ARG A 133 2.14 0.65 -4.57
C ARG A 133 1.02 0.44 -3.56
N ALA A 134 1.33 0.49 -2.26
CA ALA A 134 0.32 0.36 -1.22
C ALA A 134 -0.75 1.46 -1.31
N GLU A 135 -0.32 2.70 -1.53
CA GLU A 135 -1.25 3.81 -1.71
C GLU A 135 -2.07 3.72 -3.00
N ALA A 136 -1.52 3.18 -4.08
CA ALA A 136 -2.29 2.98 -5.31
C ALA A 136 -3.48 2.06 -5.06
N VAL A 137 -3.25 0.94 -4.37
CA VAL A 137 -4.33 -0.01 -4.02
C VAL A 137 -5.29 0.62 -3.00
N ARG A 138 -4.77 1.34 -1.99
CA ARG A 138 -5.62 2.08 -1.02
C ARG A 138 -6.53 3.08 -1.73
N ARG A 139 -6.00 3.88 -2.66
CA ARG A 139 -6.79 4.85 -3.44
C ARG A 139 -7.84 4.14 -4.29
N ALA A 140 -7.51 3.02 -4.92
CA ALA A 140 -8.48 2.25 -5.70
C ALA A 140 -9.63 1.73 -4.82
N LEU A 141 -9.33 1.20 -3.63
CA LEU A 141 -10.34 0.80 -2.64
C LEU A 141 -11.18 2.00 -2.16
N GLY A 142 -10.56 3.16 -1.93
CA GLY A 142 -11.23 4.40 -1.55
C GLY A 142 -12.20 4.91 -2.63
N LEU A 143 -11.80 4.86 -3.91
CA LEU A 143 -12.67 5.20 -5.05
C LEU A 143 -13.89 4.27 -5.14
N LEU A 144 -13.76 3.03 -4.65
CA LEU A 144 -14.86 2.07 -4.54
C LEU A 144 -15.66 2.23 -3.24
N GLY A 145 -15.38 3.24 -2.43
CA GLY A 145 -16.15 3.64 -1.26
C GLY A 145 -15.71 3.01 0.07
N VAL A 146 -14.53 2.40 0.15
CA VAL A 146 -13.96 1.97 1.44
C VAL A 146 -13.54 3.22 2.22
N ALA A 147 -13.93 3.34 3.48
CA ALA A 147 -13.58 4.51 4.29
C ALA A 147 -12.08 4.53 4.60
N GLU A 148 -11.43 5.70 4.54
CA GLU A 148 -10.01 5.85 4.88
C GLU A 148 -9.68 5.35 6.29
N SER A 149 -10.60 5.50 7.25
CA SER A 149 -10.43 5.00 8.62
C SER A 149 -10.38 3.47 8.73
N GLN A 150 -10.74 2.74 7.67
CA GLN A 150 -10.64 1.28 7.61
C GLN A 150 -9.34 0.80 6.97
N MET A 151 -8.50 1.70 6.44
CA MET A 151 -7.35 1.33 5.62
C MET A 151 -6.08 2.02 6.11
N GLU A 152 -4.98 1.28 6.10
CA GLU A 152 -3.64 1.80 6.29
C GLU A 152 -2.75 1.37 5.12
N ALA A 153 -1.88 2.25 4.62
CA ALA A 153 -0.90 1.90 3.59
C ALA A 153 0.50 1.91 4.20
N VAL A 154 1.17 0.76 4.17
CA VAL A 154 2.50 0.55 4.76
C VAL A 154 3.43 -0.01 3.71
N SER A 155 4.70 0.41 3.73
CA SER A 155 5.73 -0.18 2.88
C SER A 155 6.73 -1.01 3.67
N PHE A 156 7.07 -2.17 3.12
CA PHE A 156 8.24 -2.94 3.53
C PHE A 156 9.41 -2.83 2.56
N GLY A 157 9.25 -2.08 1.45
CA GLY A 157 10.21 -2.04 0.36
C GLY A 157 10.68 -3.45 -0.02
N LYS A 158 12.00 -3.66 0.01
CA LYS A 158 12.64 -4.96 -0.28
C LYS A 158 12.94 -5.82 0.94
N GLU A 159 12.56 -5.37 2.14
CA GLU A 159 12.96 -6.00 3.42
C GLU A 159 12.14 -7.24 3.76
N LYS A 160 10.98 -7.43 3.10
CA LYS A 160 10.12 -8.62 3.27
C LYS A 160 9.79 -9.28 1.92
N PRO A 161 10.76 -9.98 1.29
CA PRO A 161 10.53 -10.70 0.05
C PRO A 161 9.57 -11.88 0.27
N ALA A 162 8.66 -12.11 -0.68
CA ALA A 162 7.84 -13.32 -0.70
C ALA A 162 8.65 -14.54 -1.16
N VAL A 163 9.57 -14.32 -2.10
CA VAL A 163 10.47 -15.35 -2.62
C VAL A 163 11.89 -14.83 -2.56
N LEU A 164 12.79 -15.59 -1.94
CA LEU A 164 14.21 -15.28 -1.90
C LEU A 164 14.87 -15.59 -3.26
N GLY A 165 15.88 -14.81 -3.60
CA GLY A 165 16.71 -15.01 -4.80
C GLY A 165 16.51 -13.93 -5.87
N GLY A 166 17.52 -13.81 -6.74
CA GLY A 166 17.62 -12.75 -7.75
C GLY A 166 17.24 -13.14 -9.17
N THR A 167 16.38 -14.15 -9.34
CA THR A 167 15.83 -14.48 -10.66
C THR A 167 14.64 -13.59 -10.98
N GLU A 168 14.38 -13.30 -12.27
CA GLU A 168 13.24 -12.44 -12.64
C GLU A 168 11.90 -13.04 -12.15
N ALA A 169 11.77 -14.37 -12.13
CA ALA A 169 10.58 -15.05 -11.59
C ALA A 169 10.40 -14.83 -10.07
N ALA A 170 11.48 -14.71 -9.29
CA ALA A 170 11.40 -14.35 -7.88
C ALA A 170 11.10 -12.84 -7.72
N MET A 171 11.76 -11.99 -8.51
CA MET A 171 11.54 -10.55 -8.50
C MET A 171 10.09 -10.19 -8.83
N GLU A 172 9.48 -10.83 -9.83
CA GLU A 172 8.07 -10.62 -10.18
C GLU A 172 7.12 -10.88 -9.01
N LYS A 173 7.35 -11.97 -8.27
CA LYS A 173 6.56 -12.29 -7.08
C LYS A 173 6.77 -11.30 -5.93
N ASN A 174 7.93 -10.66 -5.87
CA ASN A 174 8.25 -9.67 -4.85
C ASN A 174 7.69 -8.28 -5.16
N ARG A 175 7.46 -7.94 -6.43
CA ARG A 175 6.80 -6.70 -6.84
C ARG A 175 5.29 -6.77 -6.61
N ARG A 176 4.86 -6.57 -5.38
CA ARG A 176 3.45 -6.77 -4.99
C ARG A 176 2.94 -5.78 -3.95
N ALA A 177 1.63 -5.70 -3.82
CA ALA A 177 0.93 -5.18 -2.66
C ALA A 177 -0.02 -6.25 -2.12
N GLU A 178 -0.11 -6.37 -0.79
CA GLU A 178 -0.87 -7.40 -0.10
C GLU A 178 -1.94 -6.77 0.81
N ILE A 179 -3.18 -7.24 0.71
CA ILE A 179 -4.30 -6.80 1.55
C ILE A 179 -4.35 -7.70 2.80
N SER A 180 -3.90 -7.16 3.93
CA SER A 180 -3.80 -7.84 5.22
C SER A 180 -4.92 -7.35 6.16
N TYR A 181 -5.80 -8.25 6.58
CA TYR A 181 -6.87 -7.94 7.54
C TYR A 181 -6.33 -7.93 8.97
N ARG A 182 -6.83 -7.00 9.79
CA ARG A 182 -6.46 -6.83 11.21
C ARG A 182 -7.63 -7.18 12.13
#